data_AF-A0A4Y2AV38-F1
#
_entry.id   AF-A0A4Y2AV38-F1
#
_cell.length_a   1.000
_cell.length_b   1.000
_cell.length_c   1.000
_cell.angle_alpha   90.00
_cell.angle_beta   90.00
_cell.angle_gamma   90.00
#
_symmetry.space_group_name_H-M   'P 1'
#
loop_
_entity.id
_entity.type
_entity.pdbx_description
1 polymer ?
#
loop_
_entity_poly.entity_id
_entity_poly.type
_entity_poly.pdbx_seq_one_letter_code
_entity_poly.pdbx_strand_id
1 'polypeptide(L)'
;MSDKCIRSISAAAMACSQDLCDFERGVIVGAREMGHSISEIAMKFGFARTTISRVYREYRVSGKTSNFSHRCGRKKTLTIGVRHESLDRRAILPQIAADFNTGAYTSVSVRTVQRTVINMGF
;
A
#
# COMPACT_ATOMS: atom_id res chain seq x y z
N MET A 1 -30.42 40.06 -5.92
CA MET A 1 -31.44 39.01 -6.12
C MET A 1 -31.41 38.63 -7.58
N SER A 2 -30.85 37.45 -7.90
CA SER A 2 -31.29 36.53 -8.95
C SER A 2 -30.14 35.61 -9.38
N ASP A 3 -30.16 34.43 -8.78
CA ASP A 3 -29.49 33.21 -9.21
C ASP A 3 -29.96 32.76 -10.60
N LYS A 4 -28.98 32.34 -11.44
CA LYS A 4 -29.05 31.38 -12.56
C LYS A 4 -27.80 31.62 -13.42
N CYS A 5 -26.89 30.68 -13.67
CA CYS A 5 -27.10 29.29 -14.02
C CYS A 5 -25.90 28.44 -13.54
N ILE A 6 -26.22 27.37 -12.81
CA ILE A 6 -25.36 26.19 -12.70
C ILE A 6 -25.42 25.51 -14.07
N ARG A 7 -24.35 25.57 -14.86
CA ARG A 7 -24.13 24.64 -15.96
C ARG A 7 -22.71 24.12 -15.89
N SER A 8 -22.62 22.89 -15.42
CA SER A 8 -21.44 22.07 -15.29
C SER A 8 -20.78 21.81 -16.65
N ILE A 9 -19.45 21.88 -16.69
CA ILE A 9 -18.64 21.11 -17.63
C ILE A 9 -17.52 20.47 -16.81
N SER A 10 -17.56 19.14 -16.79
CA SER A 10 -16.51 18.28 -16.24
C SER A 10 -15.23 18.50 -17.03
N ALA A 11 -14.17 18.92 -16.34
CA ALA A 11 -12.82 18.70 -16.77
C ALA A 11 -12.13 17.93 -15.65
N ALA A 12 -12.30 16.61 -15.68
CA ALA A 12 -11.34 15.68 -15.10
C ALA A 12 -10.00 15.84 -15.85
N ALA A 13 -9.35 16.99 -15.69
CA ALA A 13 -7.93 17.11 -15.91
C ALA A 13 -7.32 16.44 -14.69
N MET A 14 -6.92 15.17 -14.85
CA MET A 14 -5.92 14.56 -13.98
C MET A 14 -4.69 15.45 -14.02
N ALA A 15 -4.65 16.46 -13.15
CA ALA A 15 -3.43 17.09 -12.76
C ALA A 15 -2.61 15.96 -12.15
N CYS A 16 -1.68 15.42 -12.94
CA CYS A 16 -0.52 14.74 -12.43
C CYS A 16 0.01 15.65 -11.33
N SER A 17 -0.36 15.33 -10.09
CA SER A 17 0.06 16.07 -8.93
C SER A 17 1.57 15.90 -8.94
N GLN A 18 2.30 16.91 -9.40
CA GLN A 18 3.69 17.04 -9.01
C GLN A 18 3.62 17.16 -7.50
N ASP A 19 3.84 16.03 -6.84
CA ASP A 19 3.84 15.97 -5.41
C ASP A 19 4.92 16.95 -4.94
N LEU A 20 4.53 17.87 -4.06
CA LEU A 20 5.45 18.78 -3.40
C LEU A 20 6.62 17.98 -2.84
N CYS A 21 7.83 18.53 -2.94
CA CYS A 21 8.97 17.91 -2.28
C CYS A 21 8.78 17.91 -0.76
N ASP A 22 9.47 17.02 -0.07
CA ASP A 22 9.37 16.90 1.38
C ASP A 22 9.75 18.22 2.09
N PHE A 23 10.64 19.00 1.50
CA PHE A 23 10.99 20.34 1.98
C PHE A 23 9.81 21.31 1.90
N GLU A 24 9.16 21.44 0.74
CA GLU A 24 7.99 22.31 0.55
C GLU A 24 6.83 21.89 1.47
N ARG A 25 6.63 20.58 1.66
CA ARG A 25 5.64 20.07 2.62
C ARG A 25 6.01 20.44 4.05
N GLY A 26 7.29 20.34 4.42
CA GLY A 26 7.81 20.81 5.69
C GLY A 26 7.55 22.29 5.93
N VAL A 27 7.77 23.15 4.93
CA VAL A 27 7.49 24.59 5.00
C VAL A 27 6.00 24.85 5.26
N ILE A 28 5.11 24.16 4.55
CA ILE A 28 3.66 24.31 4.73
C ILE A 28 3.23 23.89 6.14
N VAL A 29 3.70 22.73 6.62
CA VAL A 29 3.35 22.22 7.95
C VAL A 29 3.89 23.14 9.04
N GLY A 30 5.16 23.54 8.95
CA GLY A 30 5.77 24.46 9.91
C GLY A 30 5.02 25.78 10.01
N ALA A 31 4.65 26.40 8.88
CA ALA A 31 3.90 27.64 8.89
C ALA A 31 2.50 27.50 9.54
N ARG A 32 1.84 26.35 9.35
CA ARG A 32 0.54 26.07 9.99
C ARG A 32 0.65 25.82 11.49
N GLU A 33 1.68 25.11 11.93
CA GLU A 33 1.94 24.90 13.37
C GLU A 33 2.28 26.22 14.08
N MET A 34 2.91 27.17 13.38
CA MET A 34 3.13 28.55 13.85
C MET A 34 1.86 29.42 13.87
N GLY A 35 0.69 28.86 13.53
CA GLY A 35 -0.60 29.55 13.62
C GLY A 35 -0.99 30.37 12.38
N HIS A 36 -0.21 30.35 11.29
CA HIS A 36 -0.58 31.09 10.08
C HIS A 36 -1.82 30.52 9.38
N SER A 37 -2.64 31.40 8.83
CA SER A 37 -3.80 31.03 8.02
C SER A 37 -3.39 30.48 6.65
N ILE A 38 -4.27 29.70 6.03
CA ILE A 38 -4.02 29.13 4.69
C ILE A 38 -3.82 30.23 3.65
N SER A 39 -4.55 31.35 3.76
CA SER A 39 -4.42 32.48 2.84
C SER A 39 -3.05 33.15 2.96
N GLU A 40 -2.56 33.36 4.18
CA GLU A 40 -1.24 33.98 4.41
C GLU A 40 -0.11 33.12 3.84
N ILE A 41 -0.19 31.79 4.04
CA ILE A 41 0.80 30.84 3.51
C ILE A 41 0.76 30.83 1.98
N ALA A 42 -0.44 30.85 1.38
CA ALA A 42 -0.60 30.89 -0.07
C ALA A 42 0.02 32.16 -0.68
N MET A 43 -0.21 33.32 -0.07
CA MET A 43 0.35 34.58 -0.53
C MET A 43 1.86 34.66 -0.33
N LYS A 44 2.37 34.15 0.79
CA LYS A 44 3.79 34.25 1.16
C LYS A 44 4.69 33.29 0.37
N PHE A 45 4.23 32.05 0.16
CA PHE A 45 5.04 31.00 -0.46
C PHE A 45 4.57 30.62 -1.88
N GLY A 46 3.49 31.24 -2.37
CA GLY A 46 2.99 31.01 -3.73
C GLY A 46 2.28 29.67 -3.94
N PHE A 47 1.99 28.91 -2.87
CA PHE A 47 1.27 27.64 -2.99
C PHE A 47 -0.23 27.87 -3.21
N ALA A 48 -0.86 26.99 -4.00
CA ALA A 48 -2.31 26.98 -4.10
C ALA A 48 -2.95 26.65 -2.74
N ARG A 49 -4.03 27.36 -2.38
CA ARG A 49 -4.76 27.16 -1.12
C ARG A 49 -5.24 25.71 -0.96
N THR A 50 -5.68 25.08 -2.05
CA THR A 50 -6.11 23.67 -2.10
C THR A 50 -4.97 22.70 -1.77
N THR A 51 -3.75 22.98 -2.26
CA THR A 51 -2.56 22.19 -1.96
C THR A 51 -2.19 22.31 -0.48
N ILE A 52 -2.17 23.52 0.08
CA ILE A 52 -1.91 23.75 1.51
C ILE A 52 -2.93 22.99 2.38
N SER A 53 -4.23 23.13 2.07
CA SER A 53 -5.29 22.42 2.80
C SER A 53 -5.13 20.90 2.74
N ARG A 54 -4.73 20.37 1.58
CA ARG A 54 -4.51 18.93 1.39
C ARG A 54 -3.32 18.43 2.21
N VAL A 55 -2.18 19.09 2.10
CA VAL A 55 -0.94 18.76 2.83
C VAL A 55 -1.19 18.77 4.34
N TYR A 56 -1.82 19.84 4.86
CA TYR A 56 -2.06 19.94 6.29
C TYR A 56 -3.05 18.90 6.80
N ARG A 57 -4.06 18.52 5.98
CA ARG A 57 -4.98 17.42 6.32
C ARG A 57 -4.27 16.07 6.36
N GLU A 58 -3.41 15.78 5.39
CA GLU A 58 -2.59 14.56 5.34
C GLU A 58 -1.65 14.48 6.55
N TYR A 59 -1.01 15.60 6.90
CA TYR A 59 -0.16 15.71 8.08
C TYR A 59 -0.93 15.49 9.38
N ARG A 60 -2.11 16.09 9.57
CA ARG A 60 -2.91 15.90 10.80
C ARG A 60 -3.32 14.45 11.05
N VAL A 61 -3.47 13.66 10.00
CA VAL A 61 -3.85 12.24 10.11
C VAL A 61 -2.61 11.35 10.29
N SER A 62 -1.55 11.61 9.53
CA SER A 62 -0.38 10.73 9.48
C SER A 62 0.76 11.11 10.43
N GLY A 63 0.80 12.36 10.88
CA GLY A 63 1.93 12.98 11.58
C GLY A 63 3.18 13.14 10.73
N LYS A 64 3.11 12.92 9.41
CA LYS A 64 4.27 12.88 8.51
C LYS A 64 4.18 14.01 7.48
N THR A 65 5.32 14.65 7.24
CA THR A 65 5.49 15.65 6.18
C THR A 65 5.88 15.00 4.86
N SER A 66 6.51 13.82 4.91
CA SER A 66 6.93 13.11 3.71
C SER A 66 5.78 12.40 3.03
N ASN A 67 5.81 12.43 1.71
CA ASN A 67 4.74 11.92 0.88
C ASN A 67 4.97 10.49 0.42
N PHE A 68 5.80 9.74 1.15
CA PHE A 68 6.16 8.37 0.84
C PHE A 68 5.01 7.38 1.10
N SER A 69 3.77 7.77 0.79
CA SER A 69 2.79 6.80 0.32
C SER A 69 3.24 6.40 -1.09
N HIS A 70 4.17 5.45 -1.16
CA HIS A 70 4.35 4.70 -2.38
C HIS A 70 2.95 4.38 -2.91
N ARG A 71 2.75 4.66 -4.20
CA ARG A 71 1.69 4.00 -4.96
C ARG A 71 2.02 2.51 -4.99
N CYS A 72 1.98 1.83 -3.84
CA CYS A 72 1.66 0.43 -3.84
C CYS A 72 0.23 0.45 -4.38
N GLY A 73 0.10 0.11 -5.66
CA GLY A 73 -1.22 0.00 -6.26
C GLY A 73 -2.11 -0.84 -5.35
N ARG A 74 -3.43 -0.66 -5.46
CA ARG A 74 -4.40 -1.57 -4.85
C ARG A 74 -3.84 -2.99 -5.01
N LYS A 75 -3.50 -3.66 -3.90
CA LYS A 75 -3.13 -5.08 -3.98
C LYS A 75 -4.29 -5.70 -4.74
N LYS A 76 -4.04 -6.19 -5.96
CA LYS A 76 -4.99 -7.07 -6.61
C LYS A 76 -5.23 -8.12 -5.56
N THR A 77 -6.48 -8.27 -5.11
CA THR A 77 -6.85 -9.47 -4.39
C THR A 77 -6.40 -10.59 -5.29
N LEU A 78 -5.27 -11.21 -4.94
CA LEU A 78 -4.90 -12.48 -5.53
C LEU A 78 -5.98 -13.39 -4.97
N THR A 79 -7.07 -13.53 -5.72
CA THR A 79 -7.62 -14.86 -5.91
C THR A 79 -6.47 -15.70 -6.45
N ILE A 80 -5.71 -16.27 -5.50
CA ILE A 80 -4.83 -17.42 -5.61
C ILE A 80 -3.89 -17.32 -6.82
N GLY A 81 -2.79 -16.59 -6.67
CA GLY A 81 -1.71 -16.50 -7.65
C GLY A 81 -0.38 -16.92 -7.02
N VAL A 82 -0.26 -18.23 -6.83
CA VAL A 82 0.87 -18.98 -6.27
C VAL A 82 2.20 -18.48 -6.84
N ARG A 83 3.05 -17.92 -5.98
CA ARG A 83 4.51 -17.86 -6.19
C ARG A 83 5.18 -18.56 -5.02
N HIS A 84 4.78 -19.81 -4.80
CA HIS A 84 5.70 -20.78 -4.26
C HIS A 84 6.34 -21.41 -5.48
N GLU A 85 7.65 -21.30 -5.55
CA GLU A 85 8.49 -22.10 -6.42
C GLU A 85 7.90 -23.51 -6.51
N SER A 86 7.45 -23.87 -7.71
CA SER A 86 6.86 -25.17 -8.01
C SER A 86 7.96 -26.22 -7.99
N LEU A 87 8.49 -26.48 -6.80
CA LEU A 87 9.11 -27.76 -6.51
C LEU A 87 7.99 -28.78 -6.54
N ASP A 88 8.11 -29.70 -7.47
CA ASP A 88 7.11 -30.69 -7.84
C ASP A 88 6.69 -31.48 -6.59
N ARG A 89 5.65 -30.99 -5.89
CA ARG A 89 5.21 -31.50 -4.58
C ARG A 89 4.91 -33.01 -4.63
N ARG A 90 4.58 -33.52 -5.82
CA ARG A 90 4.36 -34.95 -6.07
C ARG A 90 5.64 -35.78 -6.15
N ALA A 91 6.76 -35.19 -6.58
CA ALA A 91 8.05 -35.87 -6.65
C ALA A 91 8.75 -35.97 -5.28
N ILE A 92 8.50 -35.00 -4.39
CA ILE A 92 9.17 -34.92 -3.07
C ILE A 92 8.52 -35.83 -2.02
N LEU A 93 7.20 -36.04 -2.08
CA LEU A 93 6.47 -36.82 -1.07
C LEU A 93 6.91 -38.30 -0.96
N PRO A 94 7.16 -39.03 -2.07
CA PRO A 94 7.71 -40.38 -2.01
C PRO A 94 9.11 -40.42 -1.40
N GLN A 95 9.95 -39.41 -1.67
CA GLN A 95 11.31 -39.31 -1.13
C GLN A 95 11.27 -39.11 0.40
N ILE A 96 10.45 -38.17 0.88
CA ILE A 96 10.27 -37.94 2.33
C ILE A 96 9.73 -39.19 3.03
N ALA A 97 8.78 -39.90 2.41
CA ALA A 97 8.25 -41.14 2.97
C ALA A 97 9.32 -42.26 3.01
N ALA A 98 10.17 -42.37 1.98
CA ALA A 98 11.26 -43.33 1.96
C ALA A 98 12.33 -43.01 3.01
N ASP A 99 12.70 -41.74 3.16
CA ASP A 99 13.67 -41.28 4.17
C ASP A 99 13.14 -41.53 5.59
N PHE A 100 11.84 -41.28 5.83
CA PHE A 100 11.21 -41.54 7.12
C PHE A 100 11.09 -43.03 7.47
N ASN A 101 10.94 -43.89 6.45
CA ASN A 101 10.82 -45.33 6.61
C ASN A 101 12.17 -46.05 6.62
N THR A 102 13.28 -45.35 6.33
CA THR A 102 14.62 -45.92 6.38
C THR A 102 15.04 -46.09 7.84
N GLY A 103 15.01 -47.33 8.34
CA GLY A 103 15.37 -47.68 9.71
C GLY A 103 14.25 -47.54 10.75
N ALA A 104 13.02 -47.22 10.32
CA ALA A 104 11.87 -47.15 11.23
C ALA A 104 11.21 -48.53 11.40
N TYR A 105 10.86 -48.89 12.64
CA TYR A 105 10.08 -50.10 12.94
C TYR A 105 8.61 -50.02 12.46
N THR A 106 8.13 -48.82 12.12
CA THR A 106 6.77 -48.56 11.67
C THR A 106 6.79 -47.79 10.35
N SER A 107 6.19 -48.38 9.32
CA SER A 107 6.10 -47.75 8.00
C SER A 107 5.01 -46.67 7.99
N VAL A 108 5.36 -45.44 7.61
CA VAL A 108 4.44 -44.33 7.40
C VAL A 108 4.02 -44.25 5.94
N SER A 109 2.72 -44.16 5.71
CA SER A 109 2.16 -44.02 4.36
C SER A 109 2.38 -42.62 3.80
N VAL A 110 2.55 -42.52 2.47
CA VAL A 110 2.66 -41.25 1.74
C VAL A 110 1.49 -40.31 2.04
N ARG A 111 0.28 -40.85 2.26
CA ARG A 111 -0.93 -40.08 2.61
C ARG A 111 -0.81 -39.40 3.97
N THR A 112 -0.15 -40.04 4.93
CA THR A 112 0.11 -39.47 6.25
C THR A 112 1.09 -38.32 6.14
N VAL A 113 2.21 -38.53 5.44
CA VAL A 113 3.23 -37.48 5.18
C VAL A 113 2.61 -36.28 4.48
N GLN A 114 1.78 -36.51 3.45
CA GLN A 114 1.09 -35.45 2.73
C GLN A 114 0.21 -34.59 3.64
N ARG A 115 -0.52 -35.20 4.58
CA ARG A 115 -1.38 -34.46 5.52
C ARG A 115 -0.57 -33.59 6.48
N THR A 116 0.55 -34.10 7.01
CA THR A 116 1.43 -33.34 7.92
C THR A 116 2.08 -32.17 7.19
N VAL A 117 2.57 -32.38 5.96
CA VAL A 117 3.20 -31.32 5.14
C VAL A 117 2.21 -30.20 4.84
N ILE A 118 0.96 -30.53 4.48
CA ILE A 118 -0.11 -29.54 4.26
C ILE A 118 -0.43 -28.78 5.56
N ASN A 119 -0.51 -29.48 6.71
CA ASN A 119 -0.78 -28.85 8.00
C ASN A 119 0.35 -27.92 8.46
N MET A 120 1.58 -28.15 8.01
CA MET A 120 2.74 -27.28 8.27
C MET A 120 2.82 -26.07 7.31
N GLY A 121 1.89 -25.96 6.34
CA GLY A 121 1.77 -24.80 5.45
C GLY A 121 2.63 -24.86 4.19
N PHE A 122 3.13 -26.04 3.81
CA PHE A 122 3.93 -26.26 2.60
C PHE A 122 3.12 -26.51 1.32
#